data_AF-A0A6J0NPI7-F1
#
_entry.id   AF-A0A6J0NPI7-F1
#
_cell.length_a   1.000
_cell.length_b   1.000
_cell.length_c   1.000
_cell.angle_alpha   90.00
_cell.angle_beta   90.00
_cell.angle_gamma   90.00
#
_symmetry.space_group_name_H-M   'P 1'
#
loop_
_entity.id
_entity.type
_entity.pdbx_description
1 polymer ?
#
loop_
_entity_poly.entity_id
_entity_poly.type
_entity_poly.pdbx_seq_one_letter_code
_entity_poly.pdbx_strand_id
1 'polypeptide(L)'
;MRSSASAMKAAGLLVLLAVLASAYAKKSADVTELQIGVKFKPQTCDVQAHKGDKIKVHYRGKLTDGTVFDSSFERGDPIEFELGSGQVIPGWDQGLLGACVGEKRKLKIPSKLGYGDNGSPPKIPGGATLIFDTELVAVNGKPSSEGKAKSEL
;
A
#
# COMPACT_ATOMS: atom_id res chain seq x y z
N MET A 1 -46.67 45.50 49.32
CA MET A 1 -45.57 46.48 49.15
C MET A 1 -44.47 46.19 50.15
N ARG A 2 -43.22 46.34 49.70
CA ARG A 2 -41.91 46.21 50.39
C ARG A 2 -41.24 44.83 50.40
N SER A 3 -40.45 44.71 49.35
CA SER A 3 -39.29 43.85 49.11
C SER A 3 -38.14 44.13 50.09
N SER A 4 -37.38 43.07 50.44
CA SER A 4 -35.92 42.94 50.23
C SER A 4 -35.24 42.12 51.34
N ALA A 5 -34.59 41.01 50.98
CA ALA A 5 -33.14 40.84 51.11
C ALA A 5 -32.67 39.47 50.58
N SER A 6 -31.56 39.55 49.86
CA SER A 6 -30.79 38.53 49.13
C SER A 6 -30.38 37.28 49.93
N ALA A 7 -30.34 36.13 49.24
CA ALA A 7 -29.29 35.14 49.43
C ALA A 7 -28.99 34.41 48.10
N MET A 8 -27.93 34.87 47.46
CA MET A 8 -27.26 34.25 46.32
C MET A 8 -26.48 33.01 46.78
N LYS A 9 -26.70 31.84 46.15
CA LYS A 9 -25.86 30.62 46.07
C LYS A 9 -26.75 29.47 45.53
N ALA A 10 -26.40 28.64 44.57
CA ALA A 10 -25.11 28.30 44.00
C ALA A 10 -25.27 27.89 42.53
N ALA A 11 -24.22 28.18 41.75
CA ALA A 11 -23.98 27.62 40.43
C ALA A 11 -23.83 26.08 40.51
N GLY A 12 -24.33 25.38 39.49
CA GLY A 12 -24.25 23.92 39.39
C GLY A 12 -24.49 23.40 37.97
N LEU A 13 -23.60 23.83 37.06
CA LEU A 13 -23.16 23.14 35.83
C LEU A 13 -24.23 22.49 34.92
N LEU A 14 -24.74 23.29 33.99
CA LEU A 14 -25.09 22.80 32.65
C LEU A 14 -23.77 22.53 31.88
N VAL A 15 -23.76 21.43 31.12
CA VAL A 15 -22.77 21.02 30.11
C VAL A 15 -21.58 20.19 30.61
N LEU A 16 -21.65 18.90 30.34
CA LEU A 16 -20.56 18.03 29.85
C LEU A 16 -21.27 16.83 29.18
N LEU A 17 -21.92 17.03 28.03
CA LEU A 17 -21.35 16.71 26.72
C LEU A 17 -20.52 15.42 26.78
N ALA A 18 -21.17 14.33 26.37
CA ALA A 18 -20.61 13.09 25.84
C ALA A 18 -19.08 13.08 25.75
N VAL A 19 -18.39 12.67 26.82
CA VAL A 19 -16.98 12.29 26.73
C VAL A 19 -16.93 10.89 26.15
N LEU A 20 -17.05 10.87 24.83
CA LEU A 20 -16.16 10.16 23.93
C LEU A 20 -16.04 8.66 24.19
N ALA A 21 -17.05 7.92 23.75
CA ALA A 21 -16.82 6.64 23.08
C ALA A 21 -16.03 6.86 21.77
N SER A 22 -14.84 7.44 21.87
CA SER A 22 -13.84 7.49 20.79
C SER A 22 -12.58 6.80 21.28
N ALA A 23 -12.75 5.59 21.79
CA ALA A 23 -11.66 4.64 21.88
C ALA A 23 -11.81 3.67 20.70
N TYR A 24 -11.04 3.97 19.66
CA TYR A 24 -10.58 3.02 18.65
C TYR A 24 -11.64 2.40 17.73
N ALA A 25 -12.19 3.20 16.82
CA ALA A 25 -12.25 2.73 15.44
C ALA A 25 -10.80 2.57 14.94
N LYS A 26 -10.15 1.45 15.31
CA LYS A 26 -8.83 1.09 14.78
C LYS A 26 -8.99 1.03 13.27
N LYS A 27 -8.48 2.06 12.58
CA LYS A 27 -8.54 2.20 11.13
C LYS A 27 -8.00 0.89 10.55
N SER A 28 -8.88 0.10 9.95
CA SER A 28 -8.66 -1.27 9.41
C SER A 28 -7.62 -1.35 8.28
N ALA A 29 -6.82 -0.29 8.12
CA ALA A 29 -5.90 -0.11 7.02
C ALA A 29 -4.51 -0.71 7.29
N ASP A 30 -4.10 -0.89 8.54
CA ASP A 30 -2.84 -1.56 8.85
C ASP A 30 -2.98 -3.08 8.86
N VAL A 31 -1.97 -3.77 8.33
CA VAL A 31 -1.88 -5.24 8.32
C VAL A 31 -0.63 -5.68 9.04
N THR A 32 -0.66 -6.89 9.59
CA THR A 32 0.50 -7.50 10.26
C THR A 32 1.27 -8.43 9.35
N GLU A 33 0.63 -8.97 8.31
CA GLU A 33 1.22 -9.89 7.34
C GLU A 33 1.02 -9.38 5.92
N LEU A 34 1.85 -9.85 5.01
CA LEU A 34 1.70 -9.58 3.58
C LEU A 34 0.36 -10.12 3.08
N GLN A 35 -0.43 -9.27 2.42
CA GLN A 35 -1.64 -9.69 1.73
C GLN A 35 -1.45 -9.51 0.22
N ILE A 36 -1.75 -10.56 -0.54
CA ILE A 36 -1.62 -10.59 -2.00
C ILE A 36 -3.01 -10.77 -2.60
N GLY A 37 -3.49 -9.76 -3.33
CA GLY A 37 -4.74 -9.85 -4.09
C GLY A 37 -4.47 -9.84 -5.58
N VAL A 38 -4.89 -10.87 -6.31
CA VAL A 38 -4.82 -10.87 -7.78
C VAL A 38 -5.95 -9.98 -8.32
N LYS A 39 -5.59 -8.96 -9.11
CA LYS A 39 -6.52 -8.01 -9.73
C LYS A 39 -6.87 -8.40 -11.17
N PHE A 40 -5.92 -8.98 -11.86
CA PHE A 40 -6.10 -9.52 -13.20
C PHE A 40 -5.10 -10.65 -13.39
N LYS A 41 -5.53 -11.77 -13.96
CA LYS A 41 -4.68 -12.87 -14.36
C LYS A 41 -4.89 -13.13 -15.85
N PRO A 42 -3.83 -13.21 -16.67
CA PRO A 42 -3.96 -13.58 -18.07
C PRO A 42 -4.58 -14.97 -18.22
N GLN A 43 -5.22 -15.21 -19.37
CA GLN A 43 -5.90 -16.48 -19.65
C GLN A 43 -4.91 -17.67 -19.65
N THR A 44 -3.69 -17.45 -20.14
CA THR A 44 -2.59 -18.43 -20.11
C THR A 44 -1.46 -17.90 -19.23
N CYS A 45 -0.73 -18.81 -18.59
CA CYS A 45 0.42 -18.49 -17.74
C CYS A 45 1.70 -19.08 -18.33
N ASP A 46 1.99 -18.76 -19.58
CA ASP A 46 3.08 -19.39 -20.34
C ASP A 46 4.46 -18.98 -19.81
N VAL A 47 4.54 -17.81 -19.18
CA VAL A 47 5.73 -17.30 -18.50
C VAL A 47 5.36 -16.87 -17.09
N GLN A 48 5.97 -17.52 -16.11
CA GLN A 48 5.74 -17.29 -14.68
C GLN A 48 7.05 -16.86 -14.01
N ALA A 49 6.96 -15.93 -13.07
CA ALA A 49 8.10 -15.45 -12.30
C ALA A 49 8.49 -16.41 -11.17
N HIS A 50 9.78 -16.73 -11.08
CA HIS A 50 10.39 -17.55 -10.06
C HIS A 50 11.57 -16.81 -9.40
N LYS A 51 12.01 -17.32 -8.26
CA LYS A 51 13.19 -16.79 -7.58
C LYS A 51 14.41 -16.86 -8.49
N GLY A 52 15.19 -15.78 -8.55
CA GLY A 52 16.36 -15.63 -9.41
C GLY A 52 16.04 -15.13 -10.82
N ASP A 53 14.77 -15.03 -11.20
CA ASP A 53 14.40 -14.40 -12.47
C ASP A 53 14.61 -12.89 -12.40
N LYS A 54 15.08 -12.33 -13.52
CA LYS A 54 15.07 -10.89 -13.74
C LYS A 54 13.68 -10.48 -14.23
N ILE A 55 12.97 -9.66 -13.46
CA ILE A 55 11.59 -9.27 -13.76
C ILE A 55 11.47 -7.77 -13.98
N LYS A 56 10.54 -7.37 -14.86
CA LYS A 56 10.13 -5.97 -15.06
C LYS A 56 8.72 -5.76 -14.54
N VAL A 57 8.52 -4.74 -13.72
CA VAL A 57 7.24 -4.50 -13.04
C VAL A 57 6.81 -3.04 -13.16
N HIS A 58 5.60 -2.81 -13.66
CA HIS A 58 4.92 -1.54 -13.48
C HIS A 58 4.23 -1.49 -12.12
N TYR A 59 4.19 -0.33 -11.49
CA TYR A 59 3.60 -0.18 -10.16
C TYR A 59 3.09 1.23 -9.86
N ARG A 60 2.21 1.28 -8.86
CA ARG A 60 1.83 2.49 -8.14
C ARG A 60 1.82 2.18 -6.64
N GLY A 61 2.70 2.86 -5.90
CA GLY A 61 2.83 2.76 -4.45
C GLY A 61 2.05 3.87 -3.75
N LYS A 62 1.24 3.49 -2.76
CA LYS A 62 0.39 4.41 -1.98
C LYS A 62 0.44 4.09 -0.49
N LEU A 63 0.25 5.12 0.32
CA LEU A 63 -0.08 4.99 1.74
C LEU A 63 -1.54 4.58 1.92
N THR A 64 -1.90 4.16 3.13
CA THR A 64 -3.26 3.71 3.47
C THR A 64 -4.32 4.79 3.42
N ASP A 65 -3.92 6.06 3.43
CA ASP A 65 -4.79 7.22 3.19
C ASP A 65 -5.01 7.52 1.70
N GLY A 66 -4.35 6.79 0.81
CA GLY A 66 -4.43 6.96 -0.65
C GLY A 66 -3.33 7.84 -1.26
N THR A 67 -2.50 8.48 -0.45
CA THR A 67 -1.38 9.31 -0.92
C THR A 67 -0.41 8.47 -1.74
N VAL A 68 -0.22 8.83 -3.01
CA VAL A 68 0.77 8.20 -3.90
C VAL A 68 2.15 8.74 -3.52
N PHE A 69 3.09 7.85 -3.20
CA PHE A 69 4.48 8.25 -2.94
C PHE A 69 5.39 8.00 -4.16
N ASP A 70 5.03 7.04 -5.00
CA ASP A 70 5.80 6.67 -6.20
C ASP A 70 4.95 5.90 -7.23
N SER A 71 5.23 6.08 -8.52
CA SER A 71 4.61 5.31 -9.60
C SER A 71 5.49 5.25 -10.85
N SER A 72 5.71 4.04 -11.38
CA SER A 72 6.40 3.87 -12.67
C SER A 72 5.50 4.17 -13.87
N PHE A 73 4.17 4.09 -13.73
CA PHE A 73 3.24 4.45 -14.81
C PHE A 73 3.38 5.92 -15.23
N GLU A 74 3.65 6.82 -14.28
CA GLU A 74 3.84 8.25 -14.56
C GLU A 74 5.16 8.54 -15.27
N ARG A 75 6.18 7.70 -15.04
CA ARG A 75 7.48 7.79 -15.72
C ARG A 75 7.51 7.07 -17.07
N GLY A 76 6.55 6.17 -17.32
CA GLY A 76 6.52 5.31 -18.50
C GLY A 76 7.55 4.18 -18.51
N ASP A 77 8.33 4.01 -17.43
CA ASP A 77 9.44 3.04 -17.37
C ASP A 77 9.27 2.06 -16.18
N PRO A 78 9.03 0.75 -16.43
CA PRO A 78 8.98 -0.27 -15.40
C PRO A 78 10.29 -0.39 -14.62
N ILE A 79 10.23 -0.81 -13.36
CA ILE A 79 11.44 -1.16 -12.61
C ILE A 79 11.88 -2.59 -12.98
N GLU A 80 13.19 -2.80 -13.14
CA GLU A 80 13.80 -4.11 -13.34
C GLU A 80 14.63 -4.52 -12.12
N PHE A 81 14.48 -5.75 -11.65
CA PHE A 81 15.26 -6.31 -10.54
C PHE A 81 15.25 -7.85 -10.58
N GLU A 82 16.14 -8.49 -9.82
CA GLU A 82 16.17 -9.94 -9.63
C GLU A 82 15.26 -10.38 -8.48
N LEU A 83 14.26 -11.20 -8.77
CA LEU A 83 13.21 -11.58 -7.82
C LEU A 83 13.74 -12.50 -6.71
N GLY A 84 13.50 -12.13 -5.45
CA GLY A 84 13.85 -12.94 -4.29
C GLY A 84 15.33 -12.86 -3.91
N SER A 85 16.05 -11.85 -4.41
CA SER A 85 17.46 -11.60 -4.16
C SER A 85 17.72 -10.57 -3.04
N GLY A 86 16.67 -9.90 -2.54
CA GLY A 86 16.80 -8.80 -1.58
C GLY A 86 17.14 -7.44 -2.20
N GLN A 87 17.04 -7.30 -3.53
CA GLN A 87 17.25 -6.01 -4.23
C GLN A 87 16.13 -5.00 -3.98
N VAL A 88 14.94 -5.48 -3.61
CA VAL A 88 13.75 -4.67 -3.28
C VAL A 88 13.23 -5.02 -1.89
N ILE A 89 12.21 -4.32 -1.41
CA ILE A 89 11.60 -4.60 -0.10
C ILE A 89 11.09 -6.06 -0.03
N PRO A 90 11.18 -6.74 1.13
CA PRO A 90 10.79 -8.15 1.27
C PRO A 90 9.36 -8.47 0.80
N GLY A 91 8.43 -7.54 0.96
CA GLY A 91 7.05 -7.72 0.52
C GLY A 91 6.90 -7.82 -1.00
N TRP A 92 7.80 -7.23 -1.78
CA TRP A 92 7.84 -7.41 -3.23
C TRP A 92 8.45 -8.76 -3.62
N ASP A 93 9.59 -9.10 -3.00
CA ASP A 93 10.26 -10.39 -3.22
C ASP A 93 9.35 -11.58 -2.94
N GLN A 94 8.48 -11.47 -1.92
CA GLN A 94 7.49 -12.49 -1.61
C GLN A 94 6.22 -12.34 -2.46
N GLY A 95 5.73 -11.12 -2.64
CA GLY A 95 4.43 -10.82 -3.23
C GLY A 95 4.32 -11.09 -4.73
N LEU A 96 5.45 -11.15 -5.44
CA LEU A 96 5.51 -11.31 -6.90
C LEU A 96 5.90 -12.72 -7.35
N LEU A 97 6.26 -13.61 -6.43
CA LEU A 97 6.52 -15.01 -6.75
C LEU A 97 5.29 -15.66 -7.40
N GLY A 98 5.53 -16.44 -8.45
CA GLY A 98 4.49 -17.18 -9.16
C GLY A 98 3.52 -16.30 -9.96
N ALA A 99 3.80 -15.01 -10.15
CA ALA A 99 3.00 -14.16 -11.03
C ALA A 99 3.23 -14.54 -12.49
N CYS A 100 2.15 -14.58 -13.27
CA CYS A 100 2.23 -14.72 -14.72
C CYS A 100 2.60 -13.38 -15.35
N VAL A 101 3.37 -13.39 -16.44
CA VAL A 101 3.60 -12.17 -17.22
C VAL A 101 2.26 -11.61 -17.72
N GLY A 102 1.98 -10.33 -17.44
CA GLY A 102 0.71 -9.65 -17.65
C GLY A 102 -0.21 -9.64 -16.42
N GLU A 103 0.10 -10.41 -15.37
CA GLU A 103 -0.69 -10.44 -14.13
C GLU A 103 -0.59 -9.12 -13.37
N LYS A 104 -1.75 -8.65 -12.89
CA LYS A 104 -1.86 -7.47 -12.04
C LYS A 104 -2.19 -7.90 -10.62
N ARG A 105 -1.43 -7.41 -9.64
CA ARG A 105 -1.63 -7.70 -8.22
C ARG A 105 -1.81 -6.43 -7.42
N LYS A 106 -2.51 -6.54 -6.30
CA LYS A 106 -2.52 -5.59 -5.21
C LYS A 106 -1.77 -6.23 -4.04
N LEU A 107 -0.64 -5.65 -3.66
CA LEU A 107 0.12 -6.05 -2.49
C LEU A 107 -0.17 -5.06 -1.37
N LYS A 108 -0.55 -5.57 -0.20
CA LYS A 108 -0.66 -4.79 1.03
C LYS A 108 0.43 -5.26 1.98
N ILE A 109 1.42 -4.40 2.19
CA ILE A 109 2.71 -4.76 2.76
C ILE A 109 2.82 -4.13 4.15
N PRO A 110 2.93 -4.91 5.23
CA PRO A 110 3.18 -4.37 6.56
C PRO A 110 4.55 -3.70 6.62
N SER A 111 4.74 -2.73 7.52
CA SER A 111 5.99 -1.97 7.64
C SER A 111 7.23 -2.87 7.76
N LYS A 112 7.15 -3.97 8.51
CA LYS A 112 8.21 -4.97 8.70
C LYS A 112 8.70 -5.64 7.40
N LEU A 113 7.87 -5.65 6.35
CA LEU A 113 8.20 -6.14 5.01
C LEU A 113 8.35 -5.00 3.98
N GLY A 114 8.30 -3.75 4.45
CA GLY A 114 8.51 -2.52 3.70
C GLY A 114 9.72 -1.76 4.26
N TYR A 115 9.49 -0.55 4.78
CA TYR A 115 10.55 0.35 5.26
C TYR A 115 10.71 0.39 6.79
N GLY A 116 10.05 -0.51 7.52
CA GLY A 116 10.15 -0.63 8.98
C GLY A 116 9.77 0.64 9.74
N ASP A 117 10.30 0.78 10.95
CA ASP A 117 10.00 1.90 11.85
C ASP A 117 10.69 3.21 11.43
N ASN A 118 11.73 3.12 10.58
CA ASN A 118 12.43 4.29 10.07
C ASN A 118 11.71 4.93 8.86
N GLY A 119 10.93 4.15 8.12
CA GLY A 119 10.27 4.62 6.90
C GLY A 119 11.27 4.98 5.80
N SER A 120 10.84 5.83 4.86
CA SER A 120 11.68 6.46 3.84
C SER A 120 11.30 7.93 3.73
N PRO A 121 11.83 8.79 4.62
CA PRO A 121 11.50 10.20 4.65
C PRO A 121 11.89 10.92 3.34
N PRO A 122 11.14 11.96 2.93
CA PRO A 122 9.96 12.51 3.60
C PRO A 122 8.64 11.84 3.22
N LYS A 123 8.65 10.90 2.26
CA LYS A 123 7.42 10.41 1.62
C LYS A 123 6.74 9.25 2.35
N ILE A 124 7.52 8.40 3.01
CA ILE A 124 7.02 7.20 3.68
C ILE A 124 7.34 7.33 5.17
N PRO A 125 6.33 7.52 6.04
CA PRO A 125 6.56 7.59 7.47
C PRO A 125 6.99 6.23 8.04
N GLY A 126 7.65 6.26 9.19
CA GLY A 126 7.95 5.07 9.98
C GLY A 126 6.69 4.27 10.33
N GLY A 127 6.77 2.94 10.31
CA GLY A 127 5.66 2.06 10.65
C GLY A 127 4.54 2.00 9.60
N ALA A 128 4.72 2.62 8.44
CA ALA A 128 3.68 2.66 7.40
C ALA A 128 3.39 1.28 6.78
N THR A 129 2.10 0.95 6.68
CA THR A 129 1.61 -0.06 5.74
C THR A 129 1.59 0.52 4.33
N LEU A 130 2.12 -0.23 3.36
CA LEU A 130 2.18 0.17 1.96
C LEU A 130 1.15 -0.58 1.12
N ILE A 131 0.57 0.09 0.13
CA ILE A 131 -0.31 -0.51 -0.87
C ILE A 131 0.34 -0.34 -2.23
N PHE A 132 0.61 -1.45 -2.92
CA PHE A 132 1.10 -1.45 -4.28
C PHE A 132 0.08 -2.08 -5.21
N ASP A 133 -0.30 -1.38 -6.28
CA ASP A 133 -0.88 -1.99 -7.46
C ASP A 133 0.27 -2.27 -8.43
N THR A 134 0.50 -3.53 -8.81
CA THR A 134 1.63 -3.97 -9.64
C THR A 134 1.15 -4.67 -10.90
N GLU A 135 1.97 -4.65 -11.94
CA GLU A 135 1.79 -5.39 -13.19
C GLU A 135 3.13 -6.00 -13.60
N LEU A 136 3.18 -7.33 -13.73
CA LEU A 136 4.38 -8.02 -14.20
C LEU A 136 4.48 -7.88 -15.72
N VAL A 137 5.46 -7.10 -16.19
CA VAL A 137 5.61 -6.75 -17.62
C VAL A 137 6.48 -7.77 -18.34
N ALA A 138 7.54 -8.28 -17.71
CA ALA A 138 8.43 -9.24 -18.33
C ALA A 138 9.16 -10.12 -17.30
N VAL A 139 9.59 -11.30 -17.75
CA VAL A 139 10.46 -12.23 -17.01
C VAL A 139 11.58 -12.67 -17.95
N ASN A 140 12.84 -12.45 -17.54
CA ASN A 140 14.04 -12.77 -18.32
C ASN A 140 13.97 -12.26 -19.78
N GLY A 141 13.48 -11.02 -19.95
CA GLY A 141 13.31 -10.38 -21.26
C GLY A 141 12.10 -10.85 -22.07
N LYS A 142 11.28 -11.81 -21.58
CA LYS A 142 10.04 -12.23 -22.24
C LYS A 142 8.88 -11.32 -21.79
N PRO A 143 8.32 -10.46 -22.67
CA PRO A 143 7.32 -9.46 -22.30
C PRO A 143 5.89 -10.02 -22.29
N SER A 144 4.95 -9.26 -21.73
CA SER A 144 3.52 -9.50 -21.86
C SER A 144 3.04 -9.28 -23.29
N SER A 145 1.90 -9.90 -23.64
CA SER A 145 1.26 -9.69 -24.94
C SER A 145 0.93 -8.22 -25.20
N GLU A 146 0.52 -7.47 -24.17
CA GLU A 146 0.31 -6.01 -24.24
C GLU A 146 1.63 -5.23 -24.41
N GLY A 147 2.72 -5.68 -23.78
CA GLY A 147 4.06 -5.10 -23.94
C GLY A 147 4.64 -5.33 -25.33
N LYS A 148 4.37 -6.48 -25.96
CA LYS A 148 4.73 -6.74 -27.36
C LYS A 148 4.08 -5.73 -28.30
N ALA A 149 2.77 -5.51 -28.18
CA ALA A 149 2.01 -4.64 -29.06
C ALA A 149 2.47 -3.17 -29.03
N LYS A 150 3.07 -2.70 -27.92
CA LYS A 150 3.62 -1.34 -27.80
C LYS A 150 5.07 -1.19 -28.25
N SER A 151 5.80 -2.28 -28.42
CA SER A 151 7.21 -2.25 -28.86
C SER A 151 7.37 -2.37 -30.38
N GLU A 152 6.31 -2.74 -31.10
CA GLU A 152 6.29 -2.91 -32.56
C GLU A 152 5.66 -1.72 -33.30
N LEU A 153 5.36 -0.63 -32.58
CA LEU A 153 4.74 0.62 -33.05
C LEU A 153 5.72 1.78 -32.83
#